data_AF-A0A1M4XEG8-F1
#
_entry.id   AF-A0A1M4XEG8-F1
#
_cell.length_a   1.000
_cell.length_b   1.000
_cell.length_c   1.000
_cell.angle_alpha   90.00
_cell.angle_beta   90.00
_cell.angle_gamma   90.00
#
_symmetry.space_group_name_H-M   'P 1'
#
loop_
_entity.id
_entity.type
_entity.pdbx_description
1 polymer ?
#
loop_
_entity_poly.entity_id
_entity_poly.type
_entity_poly.pdbx_seq_one_letter_code
_entity_poly.pdbx_strand_id
1 'polypeptide(L)'
;MSKMNERKKDTKSTKNLAKMRLKPIPYDEELSHFSIIDGMDYRDCMYTTLILDDYGWMDYRLKTFFDSVDYGDLNILFFHSGGTTSDMFVLQDMGLEKYAHRVEYDTEIFQRNITVFMKKHMEQWDEPYAFDGLEIAVAFYNDVLEHYTKYLIRECSPDDEMNDDLMMWSDFHCWKRLK
;
A
#
# COMPACT_ATOMS: atom_id res chain seq x y z
N MET A 1 -37.12 15.90 11.80
CA MET A 1 -35.88 16.72 11.87
C MET A 1 -34.58 15.90 11.95
N SER A 2 -34.60 14.57 11.72
CA SER A 2 -33.40 13.71 11.86
C SER A 2 -32.46 13.70 10.62
N LYS A 3 -33.01 13.70 9.40
CA LYS A 3 -32.23 13.54 8.15
C LYS A 3 -31.23 14.67 7.80
N MET A 4 -31.36 15.84 8.43
CA MET A 4 -30.51 17.00 8.11
C MET A 4 -29.19 17.03 8.90
N ASN A 5 -29.14 16.35 10.06
CA ASN A 5 -27.92 16.21 10.87
C ASN A 5 -27.03 15.07 10.37
N GLU A 6 -27.61 13.96 9.88
CA GLU A 6 -26.85 12.85 9.26
C GLU A 6 -26.08 13.31 8.01
N ARG A 7 -26.76 14.03 7.10
CA ARG A 7 -26.11 14.56 5.88
C ARG A 7 -24.94 15.50 6.18
N LYS A 8 -25.01 16.30 7.24
CA LYS A 8 -23.91 17.20 7.64
C LYS A 8 -22.72 16.44 8.24
N LYS A 9 -22.99 15.37 9.01
CA LYS A 9 -21.95 14.51 9.60
C LYS A 9 -21.20 13.71 8.53
N ASP A 10 -21.92 13.13 7.58
CA ASP A 10 -21.33 12.37 6.46
C ASP A 10 -20.48 13.26 5.55
N THR A 11 -20.95 14.48 5.23
CA THR A 11 -20.20 15.40 4.36
C THR A 11 -18.91 15.90 5.02
N LYS A 12 -18.89 16.05 6.36
CA LYS A 12 -17.68 16.47 7.11
C LYS A 12 -16.66 15.33 7.21
N SER A 13 -17.11 14.11 7.48
CA SER A 13 -16.25 12.91 7.53
C SER A 13 -15.59 12.64 6.16
N THR A 14 -16.34 12.70 5.07
CA THR A 14 -15.79 12.44 3.72
C THR A 14 -14.78 13.50 3.28
N LYS A 15 -14.96 14.77 3.68
CA LYS A 15 -13.98 15.85 3.40
C LYS A 15 -12.65 15.66 4.16
N ASN A 16 -12.67 15.06 5.34
CA ASN A 16 -11.45 14.74 6.08
C ASN A 16 -10.72 13.56 5.43
N LEU A 17 -11.44 12.50 5.05
CA LEU A 17 -10.85 11.34 4.39
C LEU A 17 -10.22 11.66 3.02
N ALA A 18 -10.79 12.60 2.27
CA ALA A 18 -10.19 13.06 1.01
C ALA A 18 -8.81 13.71 1.19
N LYS A 19 -8.53 14.30 2.37
CA LYS A 19 -7.20 14.84 2.69
C LYS A 19 -6.18 13.75 3.01
N MET A 20 -6.65 12.59 3.46
CA MET A 20 -5.81 11.43 3.78
C MET A 20 -5.53 10.56 2.56
N ARG A 21 -5.92 11.03 1.37
CA ARG A 21 -5.59 10.35 0.13
C ARG A 21 -4.08 10.29 -0.05
N LEU A 22 -3.56 9.07 -0.21
CA LEU A 22 -2.16 8.82 -0.51
C LEU A 22 -1.77 9.41 -1.87
N LYS A 23 -0.51 9.83 -1.99
CA LYS A 23 0.08 10.33 -3.24
C LYS A 23 1.43 9.65 -3.48
N PRO A 24 1.94 9.69 -4.72
CA PRO A 24 3.28 9.21 -5.00
C PRO A 24 4.33 9.82 -4.07
N ILE A 25 5.24 8.97 -3.59
CA ILE A 25 6.36 9.34 -2.73
C ILE A 25 7.61 9.43 -3.61
N PRO A 26 8.30 10.59 -3.69
CA PRO A 26 9.55 10.68 -4.42
C PRO A 26 10.59 9.72 -3.85
N TYR A 27 11.35 9.08 -4.74
CA TYR A 27 12.47 8.22 -4.38
C TYR A 27 13.76 8.89 -4.82
N ASP A 28 14.61 9.26 -3.86
CA ASP A 28 15.92 9.84 -4.08
C ASP A 28 17.00 9.03 -3.35
N GLU A 29 18.25 9.19 -3.74
CA GLU A 29 19.38 8.44 -3.17
C GLU A 29 19.59 8.75 -1.67
N GLU A 30 19.12 9.90 -1.20
CA GLU A 30 19.20 10.30 0.21
C GLU A 30 18.02 9.77 1.04
N LEU A 31 17.04 9.12 0.39
CA LEU A 31 15.78 8.65 0.97
C LEU A 31 15.07 9.74 1.79
N SER A 32 15.09 10.99 1.30
CA SER A 32 14.70 12.18 2.06
C SER A 32 13.22 12.23 2.50
N HIS A 33 12.38 11.39 1.89
CA HIS A 33 10.95 11.26 2.19
C HIS A 33 10.62 10.12 3.18
N PHE A 34 11.65 9.43 3.68
CA PHE A 34 11.52 8.30 4.59
C PHE A 34 12.14 8.63 5.95
N SER A 35 11.50 8.17 7.03
CA SER A 35 12.04 8.34 8.38
C SER A 35 13.08 7.25 8.64
N ILE A 36 14.35 7.57 8.39
CA ILE A 36 15.47 6.66 8.68
C ILE A 36 16.01 6.99 10.06
N ILE A 37 16.05 5.99 10.94
CA ILE A 37 16.60 6.13 12.28
C ILE A 37 18.13 6.29 12.17
N ASP A 38 18.66 7.40 12.67
CA ASP A 38 20.10 7.66 12.69
C ASP A 38 20.89 6.48 13.32
N GLY A 39 21.83 5.94 12.54
CA GLY A 39 22.69 4.84 12.95
C GLY A 39 22.12 3.44 12.74
N MET A 40 20.93 3.32 12.13
CA MET A 40 20.34 2.04 11.72
C MET A 40 20.37 1.93 10.18
N ASP A 41 20.66 0.74 9.65
CA ASP A 41 20.57 0.50 8.21
C ASP A 41 19.09 0.49 7.82
N TYR A 42 18.67 1.28 6.84
CA TYR A 42 17.27 1.34 6.42
C TYR A 42 16.75 -0.04 5.97
N ARG A 43 17.65 -0.94 5.53
CA ARG A 43 17.34 -2.32 5.16
C ARG A 43 16.91 -3.18 6.34
N ASP A 44 17.23 -2.76 7.56
CA ASP A 44 16.73 -3.40 8.79
C ASP A 44 15.33 -2.90 9.16
N CYS A 45 14.89 -1.77 8.59
CA CYS A 45 13.63 -1.11 8.93
C CYS A 45 12.59 -1.20 7.81
N MET A 46 13.00 -1.43 6.56
CA MET A 46 12.14 -1.57 5.39
C MET A 46 12.41 -2.90 4.71
N TYR A 47 11.35 -3.65 4.43
CA TYR A 47 11.46 -5.00 3.90
C TYR A 47 10.52 -5.21 2.72
N THR A 48 10.80 -6.25 1.95
CA THR A 48 9.90 -6.78 0.93
C THR A 48 9.73 -8.28 1.11
N THR A 49 8.50 -8.77 0.94
CA THR A 49 8.18 -10.21 0.97
C THR A 49 7.33 -10.55 -0.23
N LEU A 50 7.88 -11.38 -1.13
CA LEU A 50 7.18 -11.90 -2.30
C LEU A 50 6.67 -13.31 -2.03
N ILE A 51 5.38 -13.53 -2.27
CA ILE A 51 4.72 -14.84 -2.22
C ILE A 51 4.07 -15.08 -3.58
N LEU A 52 4.46 -16.18 -4.23
CA LEU A 52 3.88 -16.65 -5.48
C LEU A 52 3.19 -17.98 -5.20
N ASP A 53 1.87 -17.95 -5.09
CA ASP A 53 1.04 -19.15 -4.95
C ASP A 53 0.26 -19.40 -6.24
N ASP A 54 0.78 -20.32 -7.05
CA ASP A 54 0.17 -20.71 -8.33
C ASP A 54 -1.06 -21.59 -8.16
N TYR A 55 -1.38 -22.00 -6.93
CA TYR A 55 -2.57 -22.80 -6.67
C TYR A 55 -3.84 -21.95 -6.76
N GLY A 56 -4.92 -22.53 -7.30
CA GLY A 56 -6.20 -21.83 -7.41
C GLY A 56 -6.20 -20.71 -8.45
N TRP A 57 -6.37 -19.46 -8.00
CA TRP A 57 -6.54 -18.27 -8.85
C TRP A 57 -5.26 -17.43 -8.97
N MET A 58 -4.06 -18.01 -8.79
CA MET A 58 -2.77 -17.30 -8.89
C MET A 58 -2.65 -16.17 -7.85
N ASP A 59 -2.65 -16.56 -6.56
CA ASP A 59 -2.63 -15.63 -5.43
C ASP A 59 -1.21 -15.08 -5.19
N TYR A 60 -0.87 -14.05 -5.96
CA TYR A 60 0.44 -13.40 -5.93
C TYR A 60 0.42 -12.16 -5.05
N ARG A 61 1.39 -12.07 -4.15
CA ARG A 61 1.46 -11.04 -3.12
C ARG A 61 2.87 -10.48 -3.02
N LEU A 62 2.99 -9.16 -3.15
CA LEU A 62 4.20 -8.44 -2.73
C LEU A 62 3.84 -7.57 -1.53
N LYS A 63 4.47 -7.83 -0.39
CA LYS A 63 4.34 -7.02 0.83
C LYS A 63 5.55 -6.13 1.00
N THR A 64 5.32 -4.96 1.55
CA THR A 64 6.40 -4.05 1.94
C THR A 64 5.95 -3.11 3.05
N PHE A 65 6.91 -2.45 3.67
CA PHE A 65 6.70 -1.44 4.70
C PHE A 65 7.53 -0.20 4.38
N PHE A 66 6.90 0.98 4.45
CA PHE A 66 7.57 2.28 4.36
C PHE A 66 7.29 3.08 5.63
N ASP A 67 8.31 3.64 6.26
CA ASP A 67 8.15 4.72 7.24
C ASP A 67 8.32 6.05 6.48
N SER A 68 7.20 6.72 6.21
CA SER A 68 7.17 7.96 5.43
C SER A 68 7.02 9.18 6.32
N VAL A 69 7.80 10.22 6.03
CA VAL A 69 7.70 11.50 6.74
C VAL A 69 6.32 12.14 6.58
N ASP A 70 5.73 12.04 5.39
CA ASP A 70 4.46 12.68 5.05
C ASP A 70 3.23 11.83 5.42
N TYR A 71 3.40 10.51 5.45
CA TYR A 71 2.29 9.55 5.55
C TYR A 71 2.37 8.59 6.73
N GLY A 72 3.39 8.73 7.59
CA GLY A 72 3.63 7.81 8.71
C GLY A 72 3.98 6.41 8.21
N ASP A 73 3.63 5.43 9.03
CA ASP A 73 3.91 4.02 8.77
C ASP A 73 2.93 3.46 7.73
N LEU A 74 3.46 2.94 6.63
CA LEU A 74 2.70 2.37 5.52
C LEU A 74 3.00 0.87 5.39
N ASN A 75 2.08 0.03 5.85
CA ASN A 75 2.10 -1.40 5.55
C ASN A 75 1.34 -1.64 4.24
N ILE A 76 2.03 -2.12 3.22
CA ILE A 76 1.51 -2.20 1.85
C ILE A 76 1.49 -3.66 1.38
N LEU A 77 0.39 -4.05 0.74
CA LEU A 77 0.22 -5.33 0.07
C LEU A 77 -0.29 -5.09 -1.36
N PHE A 78 0.53 -5.45 -2.35
CA PHE A 78 0.09 -5.62 -3.73
C PHE A 78 -0.42 -7.04 -3.92
N PHE A 79 -1.62 -7.18 -4.46
CA PHE A 79 -2.31 -8.47 -4.59
C PHE A 79 -2.87 -8.67 -6.00
N HIS A 80 -2.66 -9.87 -6.52
CA HIS A 80 -3.26 -10.37 -7.76
C HIS A 80 -3.85 -11.76 -7.51
N SER A 81 -5.01 -12.03 -8.13
CA SER A 81 -5.71 -13.32 -8.07
C SER A 81 -6.39 -13.66 -9.40
N GLY A 82 -5.62 -13.68 -10.50
CA GLY A 82 -6.04 -14.24 -11.80
C GLY A 82 -7.07 -13.41 -12.58
N GLY A 83 -7.46 -12.24 -12.06
CA GLY A 83 -8.40 -11.32 -12.69
C GLY A 83 -7.76 -10.30 -13.63
N THR A 84 -8.59 -9.50 -14.30
CA THR A 84 -8.13 -8.37 -15.14
C THR A 84 -7.71 -7.14 -14.33
N THR A 85 -8.01 -7.13 -13.03
CA THR A 85 -7.59 -6.08 -12.09
C THR A 85 -6.86 -6.70 -10.91
N SER A 86 -5.98 -5.91 -10.33
CA SER A 86 -5.26 -6.18 -9.08
C SER A 86 -5.61 -5.13 -8.03
N ASP A 87 -5.28 -5.42 -6.77
CA ASP A 87 -5.52 -4.52 -5.64
C ASP A 87 -4.20 -4.17 -4.95
N MET A 88 -4.12 -2.94 -4.43
CA MET A 88 -3.10 -2.49 -3.49
C MET A 88 -3.83 -2.11 -2.22
N PHE A 89 -3.46 -2.77 -1.13
CA PHE A 89 -3.96 -2.50 0.19
C PHE A 89 -2.89 -1.75 0.98
N VAL A 90 -3.27 -0.68 1.67
CA VAL A 90 -2.37 0.08 2.53
C VAL A 90 -3.02 0.27 3.89
N LEU A 91 -2.36 -0.18 4.94
CA LEU A 91 -2.66 0.23 6.31
C LEU A 91 -1.68 1.36 6.67
N GLN A 92 -2.24 2.55 6.82
CA GLN A 92 -1.53 3.76 7.20
C GLN A 92 -1.71 4.02 8.69
N ASP A 93 -0.61 4.17 9.43
CA ASP A 93 -0.60 4.53 10.84
C ASP A 93 0.11 5.88 11.04
N MET A 94 -0.65 6.86 11.52
CA MET A 94 -0.20 8.22 11.85
C MET A 94 -0.06 8.41 13.37
N GLY A 95 0.10 7.32 14.12
CA GLY A 95 0.16 7.26 15.58
C GLY A 95 -1.22 7.29 16.24
N LEU A 96 -1.93 8.42 16.17
CA LEU A 96 -3.25 8.55 16.79
C LEU A 96 -4.41 8.16 15.86
N GLU A 97 -4.16 8.11 14.56
CA GLU A 97 -5.16 7.84 13.54
C GLU A 97 -4.64 6.74 12.61
N LYS A 98 -5.48 5.74 12.33
CA LYS A 98 -5.21 4.69 11.36
C LYS A 98 -6.18 4.76 10.20
N TYR A 99 -5.68 4.53 8.99
CA TYR A 99 -6.48 4.51 7.77
C TYR A 99 -6.16 3.27 6.94
N ALA A 100 -7.21 2.61 6.46
CA ALA A 100 -7.08 1.54 5.49
C ALA A 100 -7.45 2.08 4.10
N HIS A 101 -6.59 1.79 3.12
CA HIS A 101 -6.76 2.16 1.72
C HIS A 101 -6.84 0.91 0.88
N ARG A 102 -7.76 0.89 -0.08
CA ARG A 102 -7.83 -0.12 -1.13
C ARG A 102 -7.82 0.59 -2.48
N VAL A 103 -6.83 0.28 -3.29
CA VAL A 103 -6.60 0.89 -4.59
C VAL A 103 -6.62 -0.21 -5.64
N GLU A 104 -7.62 -0.18 -6.51
CA GLU A 104 -7.80 -1.12 -7.63
C GLU A 104 -7.09 -0.57 -8.86
N TYR A 105 -6.40 -1.42 -9.61
CA TYR A 105 -5.64 -1.02 -10.80
C TYR A 105 -5.55 -2.18 -11.81
N ASP A 106 -5.05 -1.88 -13.02
CA ASP A 106 -4.94 -2.87 -14.10
C ASP A 106 -3.85 -3.91 -13.80
N THR A 107 -4.15 -5.19 -14.03
CA THR A 107 -3.21 -6.30 -13.83
C THR A 107 -1.90 -6.14 -14.62
N GLU A 108 -1.89 -5.44 -15.75
CA GLU A 108 -0.67 -5.17 -16.52
C GLU A 108 0.37 -4.38 -15.70
N ILE A 109 -0.07 -3.50 -14.80
CA ILE A 109 0.81 -2.76 -13.88
C ILE A 109 1.44 -3.74 -12.89
N PHE A 110 0.66 -4.68 -12.35
CA PHE A 110 1.17 -5.74 -11.46
C PHE A 110 2.24 -6.57 -12.15
N GLN A 111 1.91 -7.09 -13.34
CA GLN A 111 2.80 -7.96 -14.12
C GLN A 111 4.12 -7.27 -14.46
N ARG A 112 4.06 -6.01 -14.90
CA ARG A 112 5.25 -5.20 -15.21
C ARG A 112 6.14 -5.06 -13.98
N ASN A 113 5.60 -4.59 -12.86
CA ASN A 113 6.37 -4.30 -11.67
C ASN A 113 6.93 -5.56 -11.00
N ILE A 114 6.13 -6.65 -10.91
CA ILE A 114 6.62 -7.91 -10.33
C ILE A 114 7.70 -8.56 -11.19
N THR A 115 7.62 -8.42 -12.52
CA THR A 115 8.67 -8.91 -13.43
C THR A 115 9.97 -8.16 -13.21
N VAL A 116 9.92 -6.83 -13.05
CA VAL A 116 11.10 -6.01 -12.73
C VAL A 116 11.68 -6.41 -11.37
N PHE A 117 10.82 -6.59 -10.36
CA PHE A 117 11.22 -7.05 -9.03
C PHE A 117 11.97 -8.38 -9.07
N MET A 118 11.39 -9.40 -9.71
CA MET A 118 12.02 -10.72 -9.82
C MET A 118 13.33 -10.68 -10.60
N LYS A 119 13.41 -9.90 -11.69
CA LYS A 119 14.65 -9.76 -12.46
C LYS A 119 15.77 -9.16 -11.62
N LYS A 120 15.54 -8.02 -10.95
CA LYS A 120 16.54 -7.41 -10.06
C LYS A 120 16.91 -8.35 -8.91
N HIS A 121 15.94 -9.06 -8.33
CA HIS A 121 16.21 -10.03 -7.27
C HIS A 121 17.16 -11.15 -7.75
N MET A 122 16.94 -11.69 -8.95
CA MET A 122 17.83 -12.71 -9.54
C MET A 122 19.23 -12.18 -9.87
N GLU A 123 19.32 -10.95 -10.39
CA GLU A 123 20.61 -10.30 -10.70
C GLU A 123 21.48 -10.09 -9.45
N GLN A 124 20.86 -9.88 -8.28
CA GLN A 124 21.53 -9.62 -7.01
C GLN A 124 22.02 -10.89 -6.30
N TRP A 125 21.71 -12.10 -6.78
CA TRP A 125 22.20 -13.33 -6.16
C TRP A 125 23.72 -13.49 -6.20
N ASP A 126 24.38 -12.85 -7.16
CA ASP A 126 25.84 -12.87 -7.29
C ASP A 126 26.52 -11.69 -6.57
N GLU A 127 25.74 -10.81 -5.93
CA GLU A 127 26.24 -9.59 -5.27
C GLU A 127 26.49 -9.80 -3.75
N PRO A 128 27.41 -9.04 -3.14
CA PRO A 128 27.77 -9.21 -1.73
C PRO A 128 26.71 -8.67 -0.75
N TYR A 129 25.71 -7.94 -1.23
CA TYR A 129 24.66 -7.34 -0.41
C TYR A 129 23.30 -7.92 -0.76
N ALA A 130 22.43 -8.05 0.25
CA ALA A 130 21.07 -8.50 0.05
C ALA A 130 20.25 -7.45 -0.71
N PHE A 131 19.45 -7.92 -1.66
CA PHE A 131 18.47 -7.09 -2.36
C PHE A 131 17.29 -6.77 -1.44
N ASP A 132 17.11 -5.48 -1.13
CA ASP A 132 15.99 -5.00 -0.30
C ASP A 132 14.69 -4.76 -1.08
N GLY A 133 14.80 -4.48 -2.39
CA GLY A 133 13.68 -4.23 -3.29
C GLY A 133 12.93 -2.92 -3.06
N LEU A 134 13.45 -2.02 -2.22
CA LEU A 134 12.76 -0.81 -1.79
C LEU A 134 12.45 0.13 -2.96
N GLU A 135 13.46 0.42 -3.80
CA GLU A 135 13.31 1.25 -5.01
C GLU A 135 12.13 0.78 -5.87
N ILE A 136 12.04 -0.52 -6.10
CA ILE A 136 11.01 -1.12 -6.97
C ILE A 136 9.66 -1.11 -6.27
N ALA A 137 9.61 -1.37 -4.97
CA ALA A 137 8.37 -1.33 -4.21
C ALA A 137 7.77 0.09 -4.19
N VAL A 138 8.60 1.12 -4.02
CA VAL A 138 8.18 2.53 -4.09
C VAL A 138 7.74 2.90 -5.50
N ALA A 139 8.47 2.46 -6.53
CA ALA A 139 8.07 2.67 -7.92
C ALA A 139 6.71 2.02 -8.23
N PHE A 140 6.47 0.79 -7.75
CA PHE A 140 5.21 0.08 -7.93
C PHE A 140 4.06 0.80 -7.19
N TYR A 141 4.29 1.23 -5.96
CA TYR A 141 3.33 2.04 -5.20
C TYR A 141 2.93 3.31 -5.98
N ASN A 142 3.92 4.05 -6.49
CA ASN A 142 3.70 5.28 -7.26
C ASN A 142 2.93 5.01 -8.55
N ASP A 143 3.32 3.97 -9.31
CA ASP A 143 2.67 3.57 -10.56
C ASP A 143 1.19 3.23 -10.35
N VAL A 144 0.87 2.53 -9.24
CA VAL A 144 -0.52 2.29 -8.84
C VAL A 144 -1.26 3.60 -8.54
N LEU A 145 -0.66 4.52 -7.78
CA LEU A 145 -1.31 5.78 -7.43
C LEU A 145 -1.48 6.76 -8.60
N GLU A 146 -0.70 6.61 -9.67
CA GLU A 146 -0.84 7.38 -10.90
C GLU A 146 -1.93 6.80 -11.84
N HIS A 147 -2.15 5.49 -11.80
CA HIS A 147 -2.96 4.77 -12.79
C HIS A 147 -4.13 3.94 -12.23
N TYR A 148 -4.49 4.12 -10.97
CA TYR A 148 -5.61 3.38 -10.35
C TYR A 148 -6.96 3.64 -11.06
N THR A 149 -7.82 2.63 -11.06
CA THR A 149 -9.20 2.72 -11.57
C THR A 149 -10.18 3.10 -10.47
N LYS A 150 -9.87 2.75 -9.21
CA LYS A 150 -10.73 2.99 -8.05
C LYS A 150 -9.91 3.12 -6.78
N TYR A 151 -10.27 4.12 -5.96
CA TYR A 151 -9.66 4.37 -4.67
C TYR A 151 -10.73 4.37 -3.58
N LEU A 152 -10.57 3.50 -2.59
CA LEU A 152 -11.40 3.43 -1.40
C LEU A 152 -10.55 3.71 -0.15
N ILE A 153 -11.14 4.41 0.81
CA ILE A 153 -10.52 4.68 2.11
C ILE A 153 -11.54 4.46 3.23
N ARG A 154 -11.05 4.02 4.39
CA ARG A 154 -11.80 4.05 5.65
C ARG A 154 -10.87 4.39 6.81
N GLU A 155 -11.44 4.96 7.85
CA GLU A 155 -10.80 5.11 9.16
C GLU A 155 -10.86 3.76 9.89
N CYS A 156 -9.77 3.42 10.57
CA CYS A 156 -9.57 2.15 11.27
C CYS A 156 -9.56 2.36 12.78
N SER A 157 -9.85 1.27 13.52
CA SER A 157 -9.58 1.23 14.95
C SER A 157 -8.06 1.26 15.19
N PRO A 158 -7.56 1.83 16.29
CA PRO A 158 -6.16 1.70 16.68
C PRO A 158 -5.68 0.25 16.81
N ASP A 159 -6.59 -0.67 17.14
CA ASP A 159 -6.31 -2.10 17.28
C ASP A 159 -6.34 -2.88 15.95
N ASP A 160 -6.64 -2.21 14.83
CA ASP A 160 -6.62 -2.83 13.51
C ASP A 160 -5.16 -3.07 13.07
N GLU A 161 -4.86 -4.30 12.66
CA GLU A 161 -3.55 -4.74 12.18
C GLU A 161 -3.66 -5.31 10.76
N MET A 162 -2.64 -5.14 9.92
CA MET A 162 -2.63 -5.75 8.60
C MET A 162 -2.39 -7.26 8.75
N ASN A 163 -3.46 -8.04 8.85
CA ASN A 163 -3.36 -9.48 8.83
C ASN A 163 -3.14 -9.99 7.41
N ASP A 164 -2.31 -11.01 7.29
CA ASP A 164 -2.03 -11.75 6.04
C ASP A 164 -3.30 -12.32 5.39
N ASP A 165 -4.32 -12.52 6.23
CA ASP A 165 -5.66 -12.87 5.81
C ASP A 165 -6.38 -11.64 5.26
N LEU A 166 -6.64 -11.66 3.95
CA LEU A 166 -7.43 -10.68 3.20
C LEU A 166 -8.84 -10.38 3.80
N MET A 167 -9.24 -11.15 4.80
CA MET A 167 -10.47 -11.02 5.58
C MET A 167 -10.70 -9.60 6.11
N MET A 168 -9.66 -8.86 6.50
CA MET A 168 -9.81 -7.47 6.93
C MET A 168 -10.31 -6.51 5.84
N TRP A 169 -10.12 -6.85 4.58
CA TRP A 169 -10.48 -6.03 3.42
C TRP A 169 -11.84 -6.42 2.83
N SER A 170 -12.50 -7.45 3.39
CA SER A 170 -13.76 -8.02 2.89
C SER A 170 -15.02 -7.27 3.33
N ASP A 171 -14.96 -6.45 4.39
CA ASP A 171 -16.12 -5.67 4.87
C ASP A 171 -16.36 -4.42 4.02
N PHE A 172 -16.96 -4.62 2.84
CA PHE A 172 -17.27 -3.59 1.84
C PHE A 172 -18.14 -2.43 2.35
N HIS A 173 -18.90 -2.61 3.43
CA HIS A 173 -19.86 -1.61 3.93
C HIS A 173 -19.22 -0.42 4.66
N CYS A 174 -17.96 -0.53 5.08
CA CYS A 174 -17.25 0.54 5.79
C CYS A 174 -16.40 1.44 4.87
N TRP A 175 -16.32 1.12 3.58
CA TRP A 175 -15.44 1.81 2.63
C TRP A 175 -16.09 3.03 2.01
N LYS A 176 -15.38 4.15 1.98
CA LYS A 176 -15.80 5.35 1.24
C LYS A 176 -15.01 5.47 -0.05
N ARG A 177 -15.73 5.59 -1.16
CA ARG A 177 -15.13 5.84 -2.47
C ARG A 177 -14.74 7.32 -2.58
N LEU A 178 -13.47 7.58 -2.84
CA LEU A 178 -13.01 8.90 -3.24
C LEU A 178 -13.21 9.06 -4.75
N LYS A 179 -13.79 10.19 -5.17
CA LYS A 179 -13.88 10.60 -6.58
C LYS A 179 -12.68 11.46 -6.91
#